data_AF-A0A0A0BWP2-F1
#
_entry.id   AF-A0A0A0BWP2-F1
#
_cell.length_a   1.000
_cell.length_b   1.000
_cell.length_c   1.000
_cell.angle_alpha   90.00
_cell.angle_beta   90.00
_cell.angle_gamma   90.00
#
_symmetry.space_group_name_H-M   'P 1'
#
loop_
_entity.id
_entity.type
_entity.pdbx_description
1 polymer ?
#
loop_
_entity_poly.entity_id
_entity_poly.type
_entity_poly.pdbx_seq_one_letter_code
_entity_poly.pdbx_strand_id
1 'polypeptide(L)'
;MAGALALVWSEYPDATGNQMIQTLLRHTFLNDGDLVRHDDHVGYGTVSISRMLQADPTSYPDENPLLREDARPTIEEITGGDPLPDAADGDADEQDQATVAADGPSPAGGFPGVPVVAVGAAAVAVGLALVVTVAVRRRTSAGPPPAARPR
;
A
#
# COMPACT_ATOMS: atom_id res chain seq x y z
N MET A 1 9.03 4.32 -4.61
CA MET A 1 7.75 4.63 -3.93
C MET A 1 6.60 3.71 -4.30
N ALA A 2 6.62 2.98 -5.43
CA ALA A 2 5.51 2.10 -5.84
C ALA A 2 5.11 1.04 -4.79
N GLY A 3 6.07 0.42 -4.08
CA GLY A 3 5.76 -0.58 -3.05
C GLY A 3 4.99 -0.04 -1.84
N ALA A 4 5.28 1.20 -1.41
CA ALA A 4 4.53 1.86 -0.35
C ALA A 4 3.07 2.09 -0.76
N LEU A 5 2.87 2.56 -1.99
CA LEU A 5 1.55 2.77 -2.55
C LEU A 5 0.77 1.47 -2.67
N ALA A 6 1.41 0.42 -3.21
CA ALA A 6 0.80 -0.90 -3.35
C ALA A 6 0.39 -1.49 -1.99
N LEU A 7 1.20 -1.29 -0.94
CA LEU A 7 0.85 -1.73 0.41
C LEU A 7 -0.41 -1.02 0.93
N VAL A 8 -0.46 0.32 0.81
CA VAL A 8 -1.63 1.08 1.25
C VAL A 8 -2.86 0.70 0.43
N TRP A 9 -2.71 0.53 -0.88
CA TRP A 9 -3.82 0.12 -1.74
C TRP A 9 -4.29 -1.32 -1.45
N SER A 10 -3.41 -2.20 -0.98
CA SER A 10 -3.80 -3.55 -0.55
C SER A 10 -4.66 -3.56 0.71
N GLU A 11 -4.49 -2.57 1.58
CA GLU A 11 -5.36 -2.37 2.76
C GLU A 11 -6.68 -1.69 2.38
N TYR A 12 -6.64 -0.77 1.41
CA TYR A 12 -7.80 0.02 0.96
C TYR A 12 -8.13 -0.25 -0.51
N PRO A 13 -8.59 -1.46 -0.88
CA PRO A 13 -8.78 -1.85 -2.28
C PRO A 13 -9.89 -1.06 -2.99
N ASP A 14 -10.83 -0.50 -2.23
CA ASP A 14 -11.95 0.28 -2.76
C ASP A 14 -11.57 1.73 -3.11
N ALA A 15 -10.36 2.17 -2.76
CA ALA A 15 -9.89 3.52 -3.04
C ALA A 15 -9.59 3.74 -4.52
N THR A 16 -9.98 4.91 -5.04
CA THR A 16 -9.68 5.32 -6.42
C THR A 16 -8.25 5.83 -6.57
N GLY A 17 -7.76 5.93 -7.82
CA GLY A 17 -6.44 6.51 -8.10
C GLY A 17 -6.29 7.94 -7.57
N ASN A 18 -7.32 8.78 -7.69
CA ASN A 18 -7.28 10.16 -7.17
C ASN A 18 -7.22 10.18 -5.64
N GLN A 19 -7.97 9.31 -4.97
CA GLN A 19 -7.95 9.17 -3.51
C GLN A 19 -6.57 8.71 -2.99
N MET A 20 -5.92 7.80 -3.72
CA MET A 20 -4.56 7.36 -3.41
C MET A 20 -3.53 8.47 -3.62
N ILE A 21 -3.67 9.27 -4.68
CA ILE A 21 -2.83 10.47 -4.92
C ILE A 21 -3.02 11.48 -3.78
N GLN A 22 -4.27 11.75 -3.38
CA GLN A 22 -4.55 12.64 -2.25
C GLN A 22 -3.91 12.12 -0.96
N THR A 23 -4.01 10.83 -0.69
CA THR A 23 -3.41 10.19 0.49
C THR A 23 -1.88 10.36 0.49
N LEU A 24 -1.21 10.15 -0.64
CA LEU A 24 0.23 10.36 -0.78
C LEU A 24 0.67 11.80 -0.48
N LEU A 25 -0.07 12.77 -1.02
CA LEU A 25 0.29 14.20 -0.92
C LEU A 25 0.00 14.77 0.47
N ARG A 26 -1.05 14.27 1.13
CA ARG A 26 -1.49 14.69 2.46
C ARG A 26 -0.67 14.07 3.60
N HIS A 27 -0.08 12.89 3.37
CA HIS A 27 0.62 12.12 4.41
C HIS A 27 2.11 12.01 4.13
N THR A 28 2.79 13.14 4.31
CA THR A 28 4.24 13.23 4.18
C THR A 28 4.88 13.46 5.56
N PHE A 29 6.20 13.61 5.66
CA PHE A 29 6.82 14.05 6.91
C PHE A 29 6.55 15.53 7.21
N LEU A 30 6.24 16.33 6.18
CA LEU A 30 5.91 17.74 6.31
C LEU A 30 4.40 18.04 6.32
N ASN A 31 3.55 17.08 5.95
CA ASN A 31 2.09 17.17 5.97
C ASN A 31 1.47 16.07 6.84
N ASP A 32 0.45 16.39 7.63
CA ASP A 32 -0.26 15.43 8.49
C ASP A 32 -1.78 15.49 8.23
N GLY A 33 -2.17 15.20 7.00
CA GLY A 33 -3.55 15.30 6.50
C GLY A 33 -3.82 16.56 5.64
N ASP A 34 -2.96 17.57 5.76
CA ASP A 34 -3.04 18.80 4.98
C ASP A 34 -2.50 18.62 3.57
N LEU A 35 -3.16 19.20 2.58
CA LEU A 35 -2.72 19.18 1.19
C LEU A 35 -1.95 20.46 0.86
N VAL A 36 -0.74 20.57 1.40
CA VAL A 36 0.11 21.75 1.24
C VAL A 36 1.38 21.38 0.48
N ARG A 37 1.69 22.18 -0.55
CA ARG A 37 2.98 22.15 -1.24
C ARG A 37 3.89 23.19 -0.57
N HIS A 38 5.10 22.78 -0.23
CA HIS A 38 6.06 23.61 0.51
C HIS A 38 6.91 24.47 -0.43
N ASP A 39 7.63 23.86 -1.38
CA ASP A 39 8.44 24.58 -2.38
C ASP A 39 8.72 23.71 -3.62
N ASP A 40 9.50 24.24 -4.57
CA ASP A 40 9.87 23.56 -5.82
C ASP A 40 10.93 22.45 -5.66
N HIS A 41 11.63 22.41 -4.54
CA HIS A 41 12.68 21.43 -4.27
C HIS A 41 12.17 20.19 -3.54
N VAL A 42 11.27 20.35 -2.57
CA VAL A 42 10.71 19.25 -1.78
C VAL A 42 9.25 18.94 -2.11
N GLY A 43 8.55 19.82 -2.82
CA GLY A 43 7.15 19.63 -3.18
C GLY A 43 6.25 19.47 -1.96
N TYR A 44 5.53 18.35 -1.88
CA TYR A 44 4.68 18.00 -0.75
C TYR A 44 5.45 17.34 0.41
N GLY A 45 6.75 17.05 0.21
CA GLY A 45 7.61 16.38 1.18
C GLY A 45 7.77 14.88 0.94
N THR A 46 8.49 14.23 1.86
CA THR A 46 8.75 12.79 1.82
C THR A 46 7.56 11.99 2.33
N VAL A 47 7.13 10.97 1.60
CA VAL A 47 5.95 10.15 1.97
C VAL A 47 6.14 9.41 3.30
N SER A 48 5.10 9.38 4.13
CA SER A 48 5.05 8.62 5.38
C SER A 48 4.06 7.46 5.27
N ILE A 49 4.56 6.25 5.02
CA ILE A 49 3.74 5.03 4.88
C ILE A 49 2.89 4.79 6.14
N SER A 50 3.50 4.97 7.32
CA SER A 50 2.81 4.77 8.59
C SER A 50 1.62 5.70 8.78
N ARG A 51 1.70 6.95 8.29
CA ARG A 51 0.58 7.90 8.32
C ARG A 51 -0.49 7.53 7.29
N MET A 52 -0.08 7.14 6.08
CA MET A 52 -1.01 6.69 5.05
C MET A 52 -1.86 5.50 5.50
N LEU A 53 -1.25 4.52 6.19
CA LEU A 53 -1.97 3.35 6.72
C LEU A 53 -2.91 3.68 7.89
N GLN A 54 -2.83 4.88 8.46
CA GLN A 54 -3.73 5.33 9.53
C GLN A 54 -4.90 6.16 9.01
N ALA A 55 -4.85 6.58 7.74
CA ALA A 55 -5.87 7.42 7.13
C ALA A 55 -6.64 6.61 6.08
N ASP A 56 -7.96 6.69 6.12
CA ASP A 56 -8.83 6.07 5.12
C ASP A 56 -8.81 6.90 3.83
N PRO A 57 -8.26 6.37 2.71
CA PRO A 57 -8.21 7.10 1.43
C PRO A 57 -9.59 7.40 0.86
N THR A 58 -10.59 6.55 1.15
CA THR A 58 -11.95 6.69 0.60
C THR A 58 -12.70 7.89 1.17
N SER A 59 -12.19 8.47 2.25
CA SER A 59 -12.70 9.71 2.84
C SER A 59 -12.40 10.95 1.99
N TYR A 60 -11.48 10.86 1.03
CA TYR A 60 -11.15 11.96 0.13
C TYR A 60 -12.05 11.99 -1.12
N PRO A 61 -12.32 13.18 -1.68
CA PRO A 61 -12.98 13.29 -2.97
C PRO A 61 -12.25 12.51 -4.07
N ASP A 62 -12.99 11.88 -4.98
CA ASP A 62 -12.43 11.25 -6.19
C ASP A 62 -12.15 12.30 -7.27
N GLU A 63 -11.35 13.31 -6.92
CA GLU A 63 -10.95 14.39 -7.81
C GLU A 63 -9.43 14.59 -7.73
N ASN A 64 -8.81 14.88 -8.87
CA ASN A 64 -7.37 15.04 -8.94
C ASN A 64 -6.96 16.36 -8.26
N PRO A 65 -6.21 16.32 -7.13
CA PRO A 65 -5.84 17.51 -6.37
C PRO A 65 -4.84 18.44 -7.09
N LEU A 66 -4.20 17.96 -8.17
CA LEU A 66 -3.16 18.68 -8.91
C LEU A 66 -3.71 19.44 -10.10
N LEU A 67 -4.93 19.09 -10.54
CA LEU A 67 -5.60 19.78 -11.64
C LEU A 67 -6.43 20.92 -11.07
N ARG A 68 -6.19 22.13 -11.56
CA ARG A 68 -7.08 23.27 -11.31
C ARG A 68 -8.30 23.14 -12.22
N GLU A 69 -9.47 23.55 -11.75
CA GLU A 69 -10.75 23.44 -12.46
C GLU A 69 -10.72 24.08 -13.86
N ASP A 70 -9.95 25.16 -13.98
CA ASP A 70 -9.75 25.97 -15.19
C ASP A 70 -8.51 25.57 -16.01
N ALA A 71 -7.71 24.61 -15.53
CA ALA A 71 -6.52 24.17 -16.25
C ALA A 71 -6.91 23.31 -17.45
N ARG A 72 -6.71 23.87 -18.64
CA ARG A 72 -6.75 23.18 -19.94
C ARG A 72 -5.51 23.59 -20.74
N PRO A 73 -4.32 23.07 -20.38
CA PRO A 73 -3.10 23.44 -21.07
C PRO A 73 -3.17 23.01 -22.54
N THR A 74 -2.68 23.87 -23.41
CA THR A 74 -2.49 23.57 -24.83
C THR A 74 -1.34 22.59 -25.02
N ILE A 75 -1.31 21.90 -26.16
CA ILE A 75 -0.20 21.00 -26.51
C ILE A 75 1.14 21.75 -26.51
N GLU A 76 1.16 22.99 -26.98
CA GLU A 76 2.37 23.84 -26.99
C GLU A 76 2.85 24.15 -25.56
N GLU A 77 1.95 24.41 -24.62
CA GLU A 77 2.31 24.64 -23.21
C GLU A 77 2.86 23.38 -22.53
N ILE A 78 2.39 22.19 -22.93
CA ILE A 78 2.86 20.90 -22.38
C ILE A 78 4.22 20.53 -22.96
N THR A 79 4.39 20.72 -24.27
CA THR A 79 5.60 20.33 -25.01
C THR A 79 6.70 21.40 -24.98
N GLY A 80 6.39 22.60 -24.53
CA GLY A 80 7.31 23.74 -24.67
C GLY A 80 7.48 24.20 -26.12
N GLY A 81 6.58 23.80 -27.01
CA GLY A 81 6.67 24.05 -28.46
C GLY A 81 7.51 23.02 -29.23
N ASP A 82 8.03 21.99 -28.56
CA ASP A 82 8.72 20.90 -29.24
C ASP A 82 7.71 20.03 -30.01
N PRO A 83 8.04 19.60 -31.25
CA PRO A 83 7.20 18.67 -31.98
C PRO A 83 7.02 17.39 -31.16
N LEU A 84 5.77 16.96 -31.00
CA LEU A 84 5.47 15.66 -30.41
C LEU A 84 6.30 14.60 -31.14
N PRO A 85 6.95 13.66 -30.43
CA PRO A 85 7.53 12.51 -31.10
C PRO A 85 6.42 11.86 -31.93
N ASP A 86 6.73 11.47 -33.17
CA ASP A 86 5.82 10.62 -33.95
C ASP A 86 5.42 9.50 -32.99
N ALA A 87 4.12 9.43 -32.69
CA ALA A 87 3.58 8.36 -31.89
C ALA A 87 4.00 7.10 -32.65
N ALA A 88 5.01 6.39 -32.15
CA ALA A 88 5.29 5.06 -32.65
C ALA A 88 3.94 4.36 -32.54
N ASP A 89 3.44 3.88 -33.68
CA ASP A 89 2.28 3.00 -33.74
C ASP A 89 2.64 1.79 -32.88
N GLY A 90 2.47 1.93 -31.58
CA GLY A 90 2.39 0.82 -30.67
C GLY A 90 1.09 0.18 -31.06
N ASP A 91 1.19 -0.89 -31.84
CA ASP A 91 0.15 -1.92 -31.91
C ASP A 91 -0.23 -2.23 -30.45
N ALA A 92 -1.23 -1.51 -29.95
CA ALA A 92 -2.01 -1.96 -28.83
C ALA A 92 -2.79 -3.14 -29.39
N ASP A 93 -2.10 -4.29 -29.47
CA ASP A 93 -2.78 -5.58 -29.42
C ASP A 93 -3.79 -5.45 -28.28
N GLU A 94 -5.06 -5.38 -28.69
CA GLU A 94 -6.21 -5.39 -27.82
C GLU A 94 -5.92 -6.39 -26.71
N GLN A 95 -5.70 -5.89 -25.49
CA GLN A 95 -5.75 -6.75 -24.32
C GLN A 95 -7.21 -7.15 -24.17
N ASP A 96 -7.48 -8.23 -24.90
CA ASP A 96 -8.58 -9.14 -24.83
C ASP A 96 -9.21 -9.08 -23.44
N GLN A 97 -10.50 -8.77 -23.44
CA GLN A 97 -11.36 -8.79 -22.27
C GLN A 97 -11.00 -10.00 -21.43
N ALA A 98 -10.58 -9.79 -20.18
CA ALA A 98 -10.49 -10.87 -19.21
C ALA A 98 -11.91 -11.41 -18.99
N THR A 99 -12.29 -12.36 -19.83
CA THR A 99 -13.40 -13.27 -19.60
C THR A 99 -13.19 -13.88 -18.23
N VAL A 100 -14.15 -13.68 -17.34
CA VAL A 100 -14.23 -14.38 -16.06
C VAL A 100 -14.44 -15.86 -16.37
N ALA A 101 -13.34 -16.60 -16.51
CA ALA A 101 -13.32 -18.05 -16.50
C ALA A 101 -13.02 -18.49 -15.07
N ALA A 102 -14.07 -18.86 -14.34
CA ALA A 102 -13.91 -19.62 -13.11
C ALA A 102 -13.31 -20.99 -13.46
N ASP A 103 -12.05 -21.23 -13.08
CA ASP A 103 -11.50 -22.57 -12.98
C ASP A 103 -10.58 -22.65 -11.74
N GLY A 104 -10.77 -23.69 -10.94
CA GLY A 104 -10.16 -23.84 -9.61
C GLY A 104 -8.65 -24.05 -9.64
N PRO A 105 -7.96 -23.93 -8.49
CA PRO A 105 -6.50 -24.00 -8.46
C PRO A 105 -6.00 -25.44 -8.66
N SER A 106 -5.46 -25.74 -9.84
CA SER A 106 -4.55 -26.87 -10.04
C SER A 106 -3.11 -26.36 -10.14
N PRO A 107 -2.20 -26.78 -9.24
CA PRO A 107 -0.84 -26.25 -9.18
C PRO A 107 0.08 -27.00 -10.14
N ALA A 108 0.61 -26.30 -11.14
CA ALA A 108 1.67 -26.84 -11.98
C ALA A 108 2.76 -25.78 -12.21
N GLY A 109 3.81 -25.84 -11.39
CA GLY A 109 4.97 -24.95 -11.51
C GLY A 109 5.95 -25.11 -10.35
N GLY A 110 6.34 -26.35 -10.04
CA GLY A 110 7.31 -26.64 -8.99
C GLY A 110 8.74 -26.23 -9.38
N PHE A 111 9.46 -25.60 -8.45
CA PHE A 111 10.92 -25.49 -8.50
C PHE A 111 11.53 -26.90 -8.50
N PRO A 112 12.58 -27.18 -9.30
CA PRO A 112 13.21 -28.48 -9.29
C PRO A 112 13.89 -28.72 -7.93
N GLY A 113 13.31 -29.61 -7.12
CA GLY A 113 14.01 -30.21 -5.98
C GLY A 113 13.39 -30.07 -4.58
N VAL A 114 12.18 -29.53 -4.41
CA VAL A 114 11.57 -29.47 -3.05
C VAL A 114 10.15 -30.06 -3.07
N PRO A 115 9.90 -31.21 -2.41
CA PRO A 115 8.55 -31.75 -2.32
C PRO A 115 7.67 -30.89 -1.40
N VAL A 116 6.61 -30.27 -1.97
CA VAL A 116 5.73 -29.26 -1.34
C VAL A 116 4.68 -29.85 -0.38
N VAL A 117 4.84 -31.09 0.10
CA VAL A 117 3.83 -31.72 0.97
C VAL A 117 4.13 -31.52 2.47
N ALA A 118 5.23 -30.86 2.85
CA ALA A 118 5.66 -30.80 4.26
C ALA A 118 5.95 -29.40 4.82
N VAL A 119 5.48 -28.30 4.23
CA VAL A 119 5.77 -26.95 4.77
C VAL A 119 4.62 -26.37 5.62
N GLY A 120 3.37 -26.76 5.37
CA GLY A 120 2.21 -26.23 6.11
C GLY A 120 2.17 -26.63 7.59
N ALA A 121 2.54 -27.88 7.92
CA ALA A 121 2.47 -28.38 9.30
C ALA A 121 3.59 -27.81 10.20
N ALA A 122 4.77 -27.54 9.64
CA ALA A 122 5.90 -27.02 10.40
C ALA A 122 5.70 -25.54 10.79
N ALA A 123 5.13 -24.73 9.91
CA ALA A 123 4.84 -23.31 10.20
C ALA A 123 3.78 -23.14 11.31
N VAL A 124 2.75 -23.99 11.29
CA VAL A 124 1.71 -23.98 12.35
C VAL A 124 2.29 -24.45 13.68
N ALA A 125 3.11 -25.49 13.69
CA ALA A 125 3.73 -25.98 14.93
C ALA A 125 4.69 -24.96 15.56
N VAL A 126 5.49 -24.26 14.75
CA VAL A 126 6.39 -23.19 15.24
C VAL A 126 5.60 -22.00 15.76
N GLY A 127 4.55 -21.58 15.04
CA GLY A 127 3.67 -20.49 15.49
C GLY A 127 2.97 -20.82 16.82
N LEU A 128 2.44 -22.03 16.94
CA LEU A 128 1.71 -22.47 18.14
C LEU A 128 2.66 -22.65 19.34
N ALA A 129 3.87 -23.17 19.10
CA ALA A 129 4.91 -23.24 20.13
C ALA A 129 5.33 -21.85 20.63
N LEU A 130 5.49 -20.87 19.72
CA LEU A 130 5.81 -19.49 20.09
C LEU A 130 4.70 -18.85 20.94
N VAL A 131 3.43 -19.02 20.55
CA VAL A 131 2.27 -18.52 21.30
C VAL A 131 2.18 -19.13 22.70
N VAL A 132 2.35 -20.46 22.81
CA VAL A 132 2.34 -21.15 24.12
C VAL A 132 3.50 -20.69 25.00
N THR A 133 4.70 -20.54 24.44
CA THR A 133 5.88 -20.12 25.20
C THR A 133 5.71 -18.69 25.75
N VAL A 134 5.16 -17.78 24.95
CA VAL A 134 4.86 -16.39 25.38
C VAL A 134 3.77 -16.36 26.44
N ALA A 135 2.72 -17.18 26.30
CA ALA A 135 1.62 -17.23 27.26
C ALA A 135 2.05 -17.79 28.63
N VAL A 136 2.88 -18.85 28.65
CA VAL A 136 3.41 -19.43 29.90
C VAL A 136 4.35 -18.44 30.60
N ARG A 137 5.22 -17.75 29.84
CA ARG A 137 6.16 -16.77 30.40
C ARG A 137 5.43 -15.58 31.03
N ARG A 138 4.33 -15.11 30.43
CA ARG A 138 3.46 -14.06 31.01
C ARG A 138 2.82 -14.49 32.33
N ARG A 139 2.43 -15.76 32.45
CA ARG A 139 1.84 -16.29 33.70
C ARG A 139 2.87 -16.44 34.82
N THR A 140 4.11 -16.79 34.50
CA THR A 140 5.19 -16.87 35.50
C THR A 140 5.73 -15.51 35.94
N SER A 141 5.50 -14.45 35.15
CA SER A 141 5.85 -13.07 35.50
C SER A 141 4.78 -12.36 36.34
N ALA A 142 3.64 -13.00 36.61
CA ALA A 142 2.73 -12.57 37.68
C ALA A 142 3.34 -13.01 39.02
N GLY A 143 4.31 -12.24 39.50
CA GLY A 143 4.87 -12.41 40.84
C GLY A 143 3.81 -12.20 41.93
N PRO A 144 4.03 -12.72 43.15
CA PRO A 144 3.03 -12.76 44.22
C PRO A 144 2.52 -11.36 44.59
N PRO A 145 1.25 -11.22 45.03
CA PRO A 145 0.73 -9.94 45.48
C PRO A 145 1.54 -9.41 46.67
N PRO A 146 1.75 -8.08 46.77
CA PRO A 146 2.46 -7.49 47.90
C PRO A 146 1.69 -7.78 49.20
N ALA A 147 2.40 -8.35 50.18
CA ALA A 147 1.86 -8.57 51.52
C ALA A 147 1.49 -7.23 52.17
N ALA A 148 0.24 -7.12 52.63
CA ALA A 148 -0.24 -6.00 53.42
C ALA A 148 0.59 -5.85 54.71
N ARG A 149 1.12 -4.64 54.97
CA ARG A 149 1.81 -4.33 56.22
C ARG A 149 0.79 -3.94 57.30
N PRO A 150 0.86 -4.51 58.51
CA PRO A 150 0.14 -3.99 59.67
C PRO A 150 0.98 -2.95 60.41
N ARG A 151 0.43 -1.74 60.58
CA ARG A 151 0.26 -1.00 61.85
C ARG A 151 -0.15 0.44 61.57
#